data_AF-A0A7S3T171-F1
#
_entry.id   AF-A0A7S3T171-F1
#
_cell.length_a   1.000
_cell.length_b   1.000
_cell.length_c   1.000
_cell.angle_alpha   90.00
_cell.angle_beta   90.00
_cell.angle_gamma   90.00
#
_symmetry.space_group_name_H-M   'P 1'
#
loop_
_entity.id
_entity.type
_entity.pdbx_description
1 polymer ?
#
loop_
_entity_poly.entity_id
_entity_poly.type
_entity_poly.pdbx_seq_one_letter_code
_entity_poly.pdbx_strand_id
1 'polypeptide(L)'
;NAGRGCEAYDCHTGAPDTWSTPKIDYCCEKENIGCPSTTHALFDCNADFANWEKSWKDEKKDFCCQAAGIACDPFDCNAGAANWEKGWSNSKQAWCCDKVGTACPDKADAVFDCNAGFSNW
;
A
#
# COMPACT_ATOMS: atom_id res chain seq x y z
N ASN A 1 46.01 -14.49 -37.06
CA ASN A 1 44.93 -13.52 -37.31
C ASN A 1 44.02 -13.49 -36.10
N ALA A 2 44.12 -12.39 -35.34
CA ALA A 2 43.32 -12.12 -34.16
C ALA A 2 41.87 -11.80 -34.53
N GLY A 3 40.95 -12.10 -33.60
CA GLY A 3 39.70 -11.36 -33.44
C GLY A 3 38.52 -11.81 -34.30
N ARG A 4 37.70 -12.73 -33.76
CA ARG A 4 36.24 -12.65 -33.87
C ARG A 4 35.63 -13.18 -32.57
N GLY A 5 35.81 -12.42 -31.50
CA GLY A 5 34.89 -12.48 -30.37
C GLY A 5 33.65 -11.69 -30.79
N CYS A 6 32.49 -12.34 -30.79
CA CYS A 6 31.22 -11.68 -31.06
C CYS A 6 31.03 -10.62 -29.97
N GLU A 7 31.11 -9.34 -30.35
CA GLU A 7 30.89 -8.22 -29.44
C GLU A 7 29.49 -8.33 -28.83
N ALA A 8 29.50 -8.55 -27.52
CA ALA A 8 28.34 -8.81 -26.71
C ALA A 8 27.55 -7.51 -26.57
N TYR A 9 26.29 -7.55 -27.00
CA TYR A 9 25.20 -6.62 -26.70
C TYR A 9 25.60 -5.17 -26.34
N ASP A 10 25.42 -4.24 -27.28
CA ASP A 10 25.58 -2.80 -27.03
C ASP A 10 24.45 -2.26 -26.13
N CYS A 11 24.79 -1.83 -24.92
CA CYS A 11 23.87 -1.39 -23.87
C CYS A 11 23.38 0.07 -24.02
N HIS A 12 23.86 0.82 -25.00
CA HIS A 12 23.50 2.23 -25.22
C HIS A 12 22.63 2.44 -26.46
N THR A 13 22.29 1.35 -27.16
CA THR A 13 21.50 1.37 -28.39
C THR A 13 20.08 0.84 -28.17
N GLY A 14 19.10 1.72 -28.42
CA GLY A 14 17.67 1.41 -28.24
C GLY A 14 17.21 1.47 -26.80
N ALA A 15 15.89 1.38 -26.58
CA ALA A 15 15.29 1.50 -25.26
C ALA A 15 15.21 0.12 -24.55
N PRO A 16 15.53 0.01 -23.25
CA PRO A 16 15.59 -1.27 -22.52
C PRO A 16 14.33 -2.14 -22.56
N ASP A 17 13.16 -1.51 -22.68
CA ASP A 17 11.84 -2.15 -22.82
C ASP A 17 11.68 -2.90 -24.15
N THR A 18 12.53 -2.61 -25.14
CA THR A 18 12.52 -3.25 -26.46
C THR A 18 13.63 -4.28 -26.64
N TRP A 19 14.50 -4.43 -25.65
CA TRP A 19 15.63 -5.35 -25.72
C TRP A 19 15.19 -6.80 -25.54
N SER A 20 15.94 -7.71 -26.15
CA SER A 20 15.78 -9.14 -25.89
C SER A 20 16.26 -9.48 -24.47
N THR A 21 15.67 -10.48 -23.84
CA THR A 21 16.06 -10.94 -22.49
C THR A 21 17.58 -11.16 -22.35
N PRO A 22 18.28 -11.78 -23.31
CA PRO A 22 19.73 -11.94 -23.22
C PRO A 22 20.53 -10.63 -23.27
N LYS A 23 20.01 -9.59 -23.97
CA LYS A 23 20.61 -8.25 -23.99
C LYS A 23 20.41 -7.54 -22.65
N ILE A 24 19.22 -7.68 -22.07
CA ILE A 24 18.88 -7.16 -20.74
C ILE A 24 19.77 -7.78 -19.67
N ASP A 25 19.90 -9.11 -19.64
CA ASP A 25 20.70 -9.81 -18.63
C ASP A 25 22.18 -9.40 -18.71
N TYR A 26 22.73 -9.34 -19.93
CA TYR A 26 24.13 -8.94 -20.14
C TYR A 26 24.40 -7.48 -19.73
N CYS A 27 23.57 -6.55 -20.20
CA CYS A 27 23.74 -5.12 -19.93
C CYS A 27 23.47 -4.75 -18.47
N CYS A 28 22.55 -5.49 -17.82
CA CYS A 28 22.30 -5.36 -16.41
C CYS A 28 23.48 -5.82 -15.57
N GLU A 29 24.05 -6.99 -15.84
CA GLU A 29 25.17 -7.54 -15.07
C GLU A 29 26.47 -6.74 -15.26
N LYS A 30 26.75 -6.32 -16.50
CA LYS A 30 28.04 -5.70 -16.85
C LYS A 30 28.08 -4.18 -16.65
N GLU A 31 26.99 -3.50 -16.97
CA GLU A 31 26.96 -2.03 -17.00
C GLU A 31 25.86 -1.43 -16.11
N ASN A 32 25.02 -2.25 -15.48
CA ASN A 32 23.82 -1.81 -14.73
C ASN A 32 22.84 -0.98 -15.59
N ILE A 33 22.83 -1.21 -16.92
CA ILE A 33 21.95 -0.50 -17.85
C ILE A 33 20.84 -1.44 -18.29
N GLY A 34 19.60 -0.95 -18.25
CA GLY A 34 18.44 -1.71 -18.72
C GLY A 34 18.13 -2.96 -17.90
N CYS A 35 18.72 -3.10 -16.70
CA CYS A 35 18.16 -3.99 -15.68
C CYS A 35 16.65 -3.76 -15.59
N PRO A 36 15.84 -4.81 -15.35
CA PRO A 36 14.48 -4.60 -14.90
C PRO A 36 14.60 -3.78 -13.61
N SER A 37 14.49 -2.46 -13.77
CA SER A 37 14.40 -1.55 -12.66
C SER A 37 13.12 -1.98 -12.01
N THR A 38 13.28 -2.62 -10.88
CA THR A 38 12.23 -2.83 -9.92
C THR A 38 11.84 -1.49 -9.30
N THR A 39 11.52 -0.50 -10.15
CA THR A 39 10.20 0.09 -10.06
C THR A 39 9.17 -1.00 -10.39
N HIS A 40 9.21 -2.10 -9.62
CA HIS A 40 8.01 -2.83 -9.35
C HIS A 40 7.03 -1.73 -8.96
N ALA A 41 5.83 -1.74 -9.54
CA ALA A 41 4.71 -1.29 -8.73
C ALA A 41 4.94 -1.97 -7.37
N LEU A 42 5.32 -1.21 -6.34
CA LEU A 42 5.83 -1.74 -5.06
C LEU A 42 4.87 -2.76 -4.44
N PHE A 43 3.66 -2.78 -4.97
CA PHE A 43 2.50 -3.56 -4.59
C PHE A 43 1.89 -4.21 -5.84
N ASP A 44 2.07 -5.53 -6.01
CA ASP A 44 1.32 -6.32 -6.99
C ASP A 44 -0.12 -6.56 -6.48
N CYS A 45 -1.09 -5.96 -7.16
CA CYS A 45 -2.49 -6.01 -6.78
C CYS A 45 -3.19 -7.34 -7.10
N ASN A 46 -2.54 -8.26 -7.80
CA ASN A 46 -3.06 -9.62 -8.03
C ASN A 46 -2.53 -10.60 -6.97
N ALA A 47 -1.37 -10.32 -6.38
CA ALA A 47 -0.76 -11.17 -5.37
C ALA A 47 -1.63 -11.24 -4.09
N ASP A 48 -2.06 -12.45 -3.74
CA ASP A 48 -2.93 -12.74 -2.60
C ASP A 48 -4.25 -11.96 -2.61
N PHE A 49 -4.74 -11.56 -3.79
CA PHE A 49 -5.99 -10.82 -3.93
C PHE A 49 -7.16 -11.56 -3.27
N ALA A 50 -7.21 -12.88 -3.30
CA ALA A 50 -8.28 -13.66 -2.66
C ALA A 50 -8.39 -13.46 -1.13
N ASN A 51 -7.30 -13.06 -0.47
CA ASN A 51 -7.26 -12.80 0.98
C ASN A 51 -6.78 -11.37 1.30
N TRP A 52 -6.94 -10.45 0.35
CA TRP A 52 -6.39 -9.09 0.42
C TRP A 52 -6.72 -8.37 1.72
N GLU A 53 -7.94 -8.54 2.25
CA GLU A 53 -8.39 -7.88 3.49
C GLU A 53 -7.50 -8.18 4.69
N LYS A 54 -6.96 -9.41 4.78
CA LYS A 54 -6.12 -9.87 5.88
C LYS A 54 -4.63 -9.83 5.56
N SER A 55 -4.28 -10.11 4.31
CA SER A 55 -2.89 -10.30 3.89
C SER A 55 -2.22 -9.01 3.44
N TRP A 56 -2.98 -8.02 2.98
CA TRP A 56 -2.41 -6.76 2.53
C TRP A 56 -2.30 -5.78 3.69
N LYS A 57 -1.15 -5.11 3.77
CA LYS A 57 -0.99 -3.92 4.61
C LYS A 57 -1.73 -2.74 3.99
N ASP A 58 -2.06 -1.75 4.81
CA ASP A 58 -2.83 -0.58 4.40
C ASP A 58 -2.18 0.14 3.22
N GLU A 59 -0.84 0.19 3.14
CA GLU A 59 -0.15 0.82 2.01
C GLU A 59 -0.38 0.10 0.68
N LYS A 60 -0.47 -1.24 0.71
CA LYS A 60 -0.76 -2.07 -0.47
C LYS A 60 -2.21 -1.90 -0.91
N LYS A 61 -3.14 -1.83 0.04
CA LYS A 61 -4.57 -1.60 -0.22
C LYS A 61 -4.79 -0.24 -0.85
N ASP A 62 -4.24 0.82 -0.25
CA ASP A 62 -4.35 2.18 -0.78
C ASP A 62 -3.78 2.30 -2.19
N PHE A 63 -2.58 1.77 -2.41
CA PHE A 63 -1.97 1.79 -3.73
C PHE A 63 -2.83 1.07 -4.78
N CYS A 64 -3.32 -0.13 -4.47
CA CYS A 64 -4.10 -0.93 -5.40
C CYS A 64 -5.52 -0.38 -5.62
N CYS A 65 -6.09 0.27 -4.62
CA CYS A 65 -7.33 1.01 -4.76
C CYS A 65 -7.18 2.18 -5.73
N GLN A 66 -6.10 2.96 -5.60
CA GLN A 66 -5.85 4.11 -6.47
C GLN A 66 -5.42 3.70 -7.89
N ALA A 67 -4.57 2.69 -8.01
CA ALA A 67 -3.98 2.28 -9.29
C ALA A 67 -4.91 1.38 -10.12
N ALA A 68 -5.66 0.49 -9.48
CA ALA A 68 -6.45 -0.54 -10.16
C ALA A 68 -7.94 -0.55 -9.77
N GLY A 69 -8.37 0.27 -8.80
CA GLY A 69 -9.77 0.34 -8.36
C GLY A 69 -10.26 -0.92 -7.65
N ILE A 70 -9.35 -1.72 -7.10
CA ILE A 70 -9.65 -2.97 -6.40
C ILE A 70 -9.20 -2.89 -4.94
N ALA A 71 -9.80 -3.74 -4.08
CA ALA A 71 -9.39 -3.85 -2.69
C ALA A 71 -9.40 -2.51 -1.93
N CYS A 72 -10.38 -1.66 -2.26
CA CYS A 72 -10.61 -0.40 -1.55
C CYS A 72 -11.34 -0.64 -0.25
N ASP A 73 -10.82 -0.08 0.84
CA ASP A 73 -11.59 0.02 2.07
C ASP A 73 -12.76 1.01 1.88
N PRO A 74 -13.94 0.74 2.46
CA PRO A 74 -15.10 1.61 2.34
C PRO A 74 -14.90 2.97 3.03
N PHE A 75 -13.94 3.04 3.96
CA PHE A 75 -13.66 4.21 4.76
C PHE A 75 -12.15 4.45 4.90
N ASP A 76 -11.66 5.57 4.38
CA ASP A 76 -10.27 6.01 4.57
C ASP A 76 -10.10 6.67 5.95
N CYS A 77 -9.42 5.99 6.88
CA CYS A 77 -9.18 6.47 8.24
C CYS A 77 -8.11 7.55 8.38
N ASN A 78 -7.36 7.84 7.31
CA ASN A 78 -6.38 8.93 7.28
C ASN A 78 -7.03 10.22 6.76
N ALA A 79 -8.01 10.11 5.85
CA ALA A 79 -8.72 11.25 5.29
C ALA A 79 -9.48 12.05 6.36
N GLY A 80 -8.96 13.24 6.66
CA GLY A 80 -9.55 14.16 7.63
C GLY A 80 -9.39 13.72 9.08
N ALA A 81 -8.42 12.84 9.37
CA ALA A 81 -8.15 12.34 10.72
C ALA A 81 -7.92 13.48 11.73
N ALA A 82 -7.36 14.63 11.34
CA ALA A 82 -7.15 15.76 12.25
C ALA A 82 -8.43 16.39 12.82
N ASN A 83 -9.59 16.24 12.14
CA ASN A 83 -10.88 16.79 12.58
C ASN A 83 -11.98 15.72 12.56
N TRP A 84 -11.58 14.47 12.80
CA TRP A 84 -12.44 13.30 12.66
C TRP A 84 -13.74 13.41 13.48
N GLU A 85 -13.69 13.98 14.69
CA GLU A 85 -14.84 14.12 15.60
C GLU A 85 -16.03 14.84 14.97
N LYS A 86 -15.76 15.87 14.17
CA LYS A 86 -16.78 16.72 13.54
C LYS A 86 -16.94 16.42 12.06
N GLY A 87 -15.89 15.92 11.41
CA GLY A 87 -15.83 15.72 9.96
C GLY A 87 -16.22 14.33 9.51
N TRP A 88 -16.20 13.32 10.39
CA TRP A 88 -16.54 11.94 10.02
C TRP A 88 -17.97 11.60 10.41
N SER A 89 -18.58 10.71 9.63
CA SER A 89 -19.84 10.08 9.99
C SER A 89 -19.63 9.06 11.11
N ASN A 90 -20.65 8.81 11.94
CA ASN A 90 -20.59 7.82 13.02
C ASN A 90 -20.15 6.43 12.52
N SER A 91 -20.57 6.04 11.31
CA SER A 91 -20.17 4.77 10.69
C SER A 91 -18.68 4.72 10.36
N LYS A 92 -18.12 5.83 9.84
CA LYS A 92 -16.68 5.94 9.55
C LYS A 92 -15.85 5.91 10.84
N GLN A 93 -16.29 6.63 11.87
CA GLN A 93 -15.64 6.63 13.19
C GLN A 93 -15.61 5.23 13.82
N ALA A 94 -16.76 4.53 13.85
CA ALA A 94 -16.84 3.19 14.40
C ALA A 94 -15.98 2.18 13.62
N TRP A 95 -15.98 2.25 12.28
CA TRP A 95 -15.19 1.35 11.44
C TRP A 95 -13.68 1.57 11.63
N CYS A 96 -13.24 2.83 11.61
CA CYS A 96 -11.84 3.18 11.81
C CYS A 96 -11.34 2.85 13.23
N CYS A 97 -12.20 2.99 14.23
CA CYS A 97 -11.90 2.58 15.59
C CYS A 97 -11.72 1.06 15.70
N ASP A 98 -12.59 0.25 15.08
CA ASP A 98 -12.49 -1.23 15.10
C ASP A 98 -11.28 -1.75 14.32
N LYS A 99 -11.01 -1.17 13.13
CA LYS A 99 -9.99 -1.68 12.21
C LYS A 99 -8.60 -1.12 12.43
N VAL A 100 -8.50 0.18 12.68
CA VAL A 100 -7.23 0.92 12.72
C VAL A 100 -6.89 1.36 14.15
N GLY A 101 -7.88 1.39 15.06
CA GLY A 101 -7.70 1.92 16.41
C GLY A 101 -7.51 3.43 16.46
N THR A 102 -7.87 4.14 15.37
CA THR A 102 -7.78 5.59 15.25
C THR A 102 -9.17 6.21 15.34
N ALA A 103 -9.25 7.44 15.85
CA ALA A 103 -10.48 8.21 15.85
C ALA A 103 -11.65 7.48 16.51
N CYS A 104 -11.34 6.73 17.57
CA CYS A 104 -12.35 6.23 18.47
C CYS A 104 -12.96 7.43 19.19
N PRO A 105 -14.29 7.53 19.31
CA PRO A 105 -14.86 8.33 20.39
C PRO A 105 -14.18 7.83 21.65
N ASP A 106 -13.28 8.66 22.19
CA ASP A 106 -12.94 8.59 23.60
C ASP A 106 -14.29 8.41 24.25
N LYS A 107 -14.45 7.29 24.94
CA LYS A 107 -15.61 7.12 25.78
C LYS A 107 -15.57 8.31 26.72
N ALA A 108 -16.29 9.37 26.37
CA ALA A 108 -16.62 10.43 27.28
C ALA A 108 -17.33 9.69 28.42
N ASP A 109 -16.55 9.44 29.46
CA ASP A 109 -17.00 9.09 30.77
C ASP A 109 -18.09 8.01 30.79
N ALA A 110 -17.76 6.81 30.34
CA ALA A 110 -18.29 5.63 31.04
C ALA A 110 -17.50 5.46 32.34
N VAL A 111 -17.49 6.50 33.19
CA VAL A 111 -17.41 6.26 34.63
C VAL A 111 -18.66 5.46 34.93
N PHE A 112 -18.52 4.13 34.94
CA PHE A 112 -19.47 3.25 35.58
C PHE A 112 -19.35 3.53 37.08
N ASP A 113 -19.94 4.64 37.52
CA ASP A 113 -20.08 4.94 38.94
C ASP A 113 -21.16 4.01 39.48
N CYS A 114 -20.74 2.91 40.08
CA CYS A 114 -21.62 2.00 40.79
C CYS A 114 -22.22 2.63 42.06
N ASN A 115 -21.89 3.87 42.40
CA ASN A 115 -22.38 4.61 43.57
C ASN A 115 -23.29 5.81 43.22
N ALA A 116 -23.68 6.00 41.97
CA ALA A 116 -24.59 7.09 41.58
C ALA A 116 -26.08 6.79 41.91
N GLY A 117 -26.37 6.46 43.17
CA GLY A 117 -27.74 6.30 43.65
C GLY A 117 -27.85 5.92 45.13
N PHE A 118 -27.84 6.93 46.02
CA PHE A 118 -28.96 7.27 46.92
C PHE A 118 -28.52 8.34 47.96
N SER A 119 -28.34 9.58 47.52
CA SER A 119 -28.54 10.72 48.43
C SER A 119 -30.00 11.15 48.23
N ASN A 120 -30.87 10.69 49.13
CA ASN A 120 -32.21 11.21 49.50
C ASN A 120 -33.23 10.10 49.82
N TRP A 121 -33.03 9.38 50.94
CA TRP A 121 -34.05 9.11 51.97
C TRP A 121 -33.35 8.57 53.22
#